data_AF-A0A9D6INW1-F1
#
_entry.id   AF-A0A9D6INW1-F1
#
_cell.length_a   1.000
_cell.length_b   1.000
_cell.length_c   1.000
_cell.angle_alpha   90.00
_cell.angle_beta   90.00
_cell.angle_gamma   90.00
#
_symmetry.space_group_name_H-M   'P 1'
#
loop_
_entity.id
_entity.type
_entity.pdbx_description
1 polymer ?
#
loop_
_entity_poly.entity_id
_entity_poly.type
_entity_poly.pdbx_seq_one_letter_code
_entity_poly.pdbx_strand_id
1 'polypeptide(L)'
;MKATSRIYRLAAAVLSAFVIASQIEGPLASPVEEKGNDMEMYKVIPDSASIILRATHILLVRVEEVKKGPPAREADAGLVTERLRLKLALEETLKGRTTEPGGTVLDVEVLQHSLPTGRIAALPGVWSGWDVKPGTRLIAFCVGAELSAAKLLADPNIQKLKGAQESLTGVRLALGAEGKNLSPNALLDAAASESAELDELFADYFWCRLEAPALKDFKTFDAVANLIERPDLSPSFCAMLLDSVNASLAASDTVPAGHVHRLAVLFFRLCALKTAREVHDDIVGTYLPALLHLEDPDETPLKPSEVFKDYPTDRPRALKALAGYRGDQADYAAQIIDWLR
;
A
#
# COMPACT_ATOMS: atom_id res chain seq x y z
N MET A 1 32.42 -20.16 0.49
CA MET A 1 31.20 -19.55 1.08
C MET A 1 30.75 -18.38 0.19
N LYS A 2 30.09 -18.65 -0.94
CA LYS A 2 29.74 -17.66 -1.98
C LYS A 2 28.24 -17.72 -2.38
N ALA A 3 27.34 -18.03 -1.45
CA ALA A 3 25.93 -18.33 -1.77
C ALA A 3 24.89 -17.49 -1.03
N THR A 4 25.28 -16.60 -0.12
CA THR A 4 24.32 -15.92 0.77
C THR A 4 23.90 -14.51 0.35
N SER A 5 24.67 -13.76 -0.46
CA SER A 5 24.24 -12.40 -0.86
C SER A 5 23.28 -12.36 -2.06
N ARG A 6 23.14 -13.46 -2.83
CA ARG A 6 22.15 -13.55 -3.93
C ARG A 6 20.71 -13.82 -3.47
N ILE A 7 20.50 -14.21 -2.21
CA ILE A 7 19.16 -14.60 -1.73
C ILE A 7 18.31 -13.35 -1.43
N TYR A 8 18.91 -12.22 -1.07
CA TYR A 8 18.16 -10.96 -0.85
C TYR A 8 17.74 -10.27 -2.15
N ARG A 9 18.46 -10.45 -3.27
CA ARG A 9 18.02 -9.94 -4.60
C ARG A 9 16.93 -10.81 -5.25
N LEU A 10 16.76 -12.07 -4.83
CA LEU A 10 15.76 -12.97 -5.43
C LEU A 10 14.36 -12.90 -4.80
N ALA A 11 14.22 -12.42 -3.56
CA ALA A 11 12.91 -12.31 -2.91
C ALA A 11 12.07 -11.14 -3.45
N ALA A 12 12.70 -10.12 -4.05
CA ALA A 12 12.02 -8.94 -4.61
C ALA A 12 11.67 -9.05 -6.12
N ALA A 13 12.15 -10.08 -6.82
CA ALA A 13 12.14 -10.12 -8.30
C ALA A 13 11.08 -11.04 -8.95
N VAL A 14 10.10 -11.56 -8.21
CA VAL A 14 9.14 -12.58 -8.74
C VAL A 14 7.75 -12.02 -9.11
N LEU A 15 7.51 -10.70 -9.06
CA LEU A 15 6.14 -10.18 -9.29
C LEU A 15 5.97 -9.03 -10.31
N SER A 16 6.95 -8.76 -11.17
CA SER A 16 6.81 -7.66 -12.15
C SER A 16 7.35 -8.01 -13.52
N ALA A 17 6.56 -8.70 -14.34
CA ALA A 17 6.74 -8.70 -15.79
C ALA A 17 5.42 -9.05 -16.49
N PHE A 18 4.71 -8.06 -17.03
CA PHE A 18 4.04 -8.08 -18.35
C PHE A 18 3.19 -6.81 -18.53
N VAL A 19 3.62 -5.91 -19.41
CA VAL A 19 2.76 -4.86 -20.00
C VAL A 19 2.92 -4.93 -21.51
N ILE A 20 1.86 -5.33 -22.21
CA ILE A 20 1.73 -5.19 -23.67
C ILE A 20 0.77 -4.03 -23.94
N ALA A 21 1.26 -3.09 -24.73
CA ALA A 21 0.49 -1.96 -25.25
C ALA A 21 -0.47 -2.42 -26.37
N SER A 22 -1.67 -1.85 -26.41
CA SER A 22 -2.46 -1.76 -27.64
C SER A 22 -3.23 -0.44 -27.70
N GLN A 23 -2.95 0.33 -28.74
CA GLN A 23 -3.74 1.45 -29.24
C GLN A 23 -4.81 0.91 -30.18
N ILE A 24 -6.05 1.41 -30.09
CA ILE A 24 -7.02 1.39 -31.20
C ILE A 24 -7.80 2.72 -31.16
N GLU A 25 -7.66 3.51 -32.23
CA GLU A 25 -8.55 4.63 -32.56
C GLU A 25 -9.68 4.14 -33.48
N GLY A 26 -10.89 4.67 -33.30
CA GLY A 26 -11.99 4.54 -34.26
C GLY A 26 -13.34 5.08 -33.75
N PRO A 27 -14.10 5.90 -34.52
CA PRO A 27 -15.15 6.79 -34.00
C PRO A 27 -16.60 6.35 -34.32
N LEU A 28 -17.60 6.91 -33.61
CA LEU A 28 -18.79 7.65 -34.14
C LEU A 28 -20.00 7.69 -33.17
N ALA A 29 -20.46 8.93 -32.95
CA ALA A 29 -21.83 9.45 -32.76
C ALA A 29 -22.88 8.71 -31.88
N SER A 30 -23.44 9.52 -30.95
CA SER A 30 -24.54 9.27 -30.01
C SER A 30 -25.90 8.93 -30.65
N PRO A 31 -26.84 8.41 -29.83
CA PRO A 31 -27.89 9.30 -29.32
C PRO A 31 -28.22 9.10 -27.83
N VAL A 32 -28.97 10.08 -27.32
CA VAL A 32 -29.39 10.30 -25.94
C VAL A 32 -30.34 9.22 -25.43
N GLU A 33 -29.97 8.50 -24.37
CA GLU A 33 -30.86 7.70 -23.52
C GLU A 33 -30.50 7.87 -22.03
N GLU A 34 -31.47 7.55 -21.19
CA GLU A 34 -31.69 7.98 -19.80
C GLU A 34 -30.48 7.89 -18.86
N LYS A 35 -30.40 8.81 -17.87
CA LYS A 35 -29.43 8.81 -16.76
C LYS A 35 -29.64 7.61 -15.82
N GLY A 36 -29.47 6.39 -16.32
CA GLY A 36 -28.84 5.34 -15.54
C GLY A 36 -27.40 5.79 -15.31
N ASN A 37 -26.93 5.74 -14.07
CA ASN A 37 -25.51 5.93 -13.79
C ASN A 37 -24.80 4.72 -14.40
N ASP A 38 -24.51 4.80 -15.70
CA ASP A 38 -23.82 3.76 -16.45
C ASP A 38 -22.41 3.75 -15.88
N MET A 39 -22.25 2.98 -14.79
CA MET A 39 -20.99 2.88 -14.08
C MET A 39 -20.02 2.25 -15.07
N GLU A 40 -19.23 3.13 -15.69
CA GLU A 40 -18.09 2.78 -16.51
C GLU A 40 -17.31 1.74 -15.72
N MET A 41 -17.25 0.52 -16.26
CA MET A 41 -16.68 -0.60 -15.53
C MET A 41 -15.20 -0.31 -15.32
N TYR A 42 -14.83 0.01 -14.09
CA TYR A 42 -13.45 0.21 -13.69
C TYR A 42 -12.59 -0.97 -14.17
N LYS A 43 -11.47 -0.66 -14.83
CA LYS A 43 -10.55 -1.68 -15.33
C LYS A 43 -10.04 -2.53 -14.17
N VAL A 44 -10.17 -3.84 -14.29
CA VAL A 44 -9.58 -4.81 -13.35
C VAL A 44 -8.19 -5.17 -13.86
N ILE A 45 -7.19 -5.13 -12.98
CA ILE A 45 -5.80 -5.54 -13.28
C ILE A 45 -5.45 -6.69 -12.33
N PRO A 46 -5.67 -7.97 -12.71
CA PRO A 46 -5.55 -9.12 -11.82
C PRO A 46 -4.15 -9.32 -11.20
N ASP A 47 -3.10 -8.88 -11.89
CA ASP A 47 -1.71 -9.08 -11.48
C ASP A 47 -1.11 -7.83 -10.80
N SER A 48 -1.90 -6.79 -10.54
CA SER A 48 -1.40 -5.58 -9.86
C SER A 48 -1.04 -5.87 -8.40
N ALA A 49 -0.02 -5.22 -7.83
CA ALA A 49 0.20 -5.31 -6.38
C ALA A 49 -0.98 -4.70 -5.59
N SER A 50 -1.62 -3.67 -6.13
CA SER A 50 -2.74 -2.97 -5.49
C SER A 50 -4.02 -3.82 -5.46
N ILE A 51 -4.52 -4.07 -4.24
CA ILE A 51 -5.82 -4.74 -4.05
C ILE A 51 -6.99 -3.95 -4.65
N ILE A 52 -6.89 -2.62 -4.74
CA ILE A 52 -7.93 -1.75 -5.32
C ILE A 52 -8.05 -2.02 -6.84
N LEU A 53 -6.92 -2.13 -7.54
CA LEU A 53 -6.89 -2.39 -8.99
C LEU A 53 -7.30 -3.84 -9.30
N ARG A 54 -6.88 -4.79 -8.46
CA ARG A 54 -7.20 -6.21 -8.57
C ARG A 54 -8.65 -6.58 -8.28
N ALA A 55 -9.26 -5.93 -7.30
CA ALA A 55 -10.60 -6.27 -6.85
C ALA A 55 -11.58 -6.16 -8.03
N THR A 56 -12.39 -7.19 -8.24
CA THR A 56 -13.53 -7.11 -9.17
C THR A 56 -14.69 -6.34 -8.53
N HIS A 57 -14.81 -6.46 -7.20
CA HIS A 57 -15.82 -5.75 -6.41
C HIS A 57 -15.19 -5.12 -5.16
N ILE A 58 -15.66 -3.93 -4.81
CA ILE A 58 -15.35 -3.28 -3.54
C ILE A 58 -16.67 -2.88 -2.91
N LEU A 59 -16.95 -3.43 -1.73
CA LEU A 59 -18.24 -3.29 -1.05
C LEU A 59 -18.04 -2.57 0.28
N LEU A 60 -18.88 -1.57 0.55
CA LEU A 60 -19.00 -0.96 1.88
C LEU A 60 -20.16 -1.64 2.61
N VAL A 61 -19.86 -2.26 3.74
CA VAL A 61 -20.83 -3.01 4.53
C VAL A 61 -20.84 -2.56 5.99
N ARG A 62 -21.98 -2.67 6.65
CA ARG A 62 -22.13 -2.47 8.09
C ARG A 62 -22.63 -3.74 8.75
N VAL A 63 -21.99 -4.12 9.84
CA VAL A 63 -22.42 -5.27 10.65
C VAL A 63 -23.68 -4.88 11.42
N GLU A 64 -24.78 -5.60 11.24
CA GLU A 64 -26.02 -5.41 12.00
C GLU A 64 -26.12 -6.40 13.17
N GLU A 65 -25.78 -7.66 12.91
CA GLU A 65 -25.91 -8.74 13.87
C GLU A 65 -24.76 -9.72 13.73
N VAL A 66 -24.25 -10.22 14.85
CA VAL A 66 -23.20 -11.25 14.90
C VAL A 66 -23.68 -12.39 15.77
N LYS A 67 -23.77 -13.59 15.20
CA LYS A 67 -24.03 -14.82 15.96
C LYS A 67 -22.81 -15.72 15.89
N LYS A 68 -22.19 -15.94 17.05
CA LYS A 68 -21.06 -16.86 17.19
C LYS A 68 -21.57 -18.28 17.41
N GLY A 69 -21.08 -19.22 16.60
CA GLY A 69 -21.22 -20.64 16.83
C GLY A 69 -20.30 -21.14 17.95
N PRO A 70 -20.44 -22.39 18.39
CA PRO A 70 -19.55 -22.98 19.37
C PRO A 70 -18.11 -23.02 18.83
N PRO A 71 -17.10 -22.67 19.64
CA PRO A 71 -15.71 -22.74 19.23
C PRO A 71 -15.28 -24.20 19.03
N ALA A 72 -14.61 -24.48 17.91
CA ALA A 72 -13.95 -25.74 17.65
C ALA A 72 -12.43 -25.55 17.82
N ARG A 73 -11.80 -26.40 18.63
CA ARG A 73 -10.34 -26.44 18.73
C ARG A 73 -9.79 -27.34 17.63
N GLU A 74 -8.88 -26.82 16.83
CA GLU A 74 -8.14 -27.62 15.88
C GLU A 74 -7.01 -28.38 16.57
N ALA A 75 -6.84 -29.66 16.23
CA ALA A 75 -5.96 -30.58 16.95
C ALA A 75 -4.47 -30.19 16.87
N ASP A 76 -4.03 -29.56 15.76
CA ASP A 76 -2.61 -29.48 15.42
C ASP A 76 -1.99 -28.09 15.57
N ALA A 77 -2.79 -27.02 15.67
CA ALA A 77 -2.27 -25.64 15.62
C ALA A 77 -2.56 -24.80 16.88
N GLY A 78 -3.33 -25.34 17.84
CA GLY A 78 -3.82 -24.57 18.99
C GLY A 78 -4.74 -23.41 18.58
N LEU A 79 -5.21 -23.40 17.32
CA LEU A 79 -6.18 -22.46 16.79
C LEU A 79 -7.57 -22.78 17.32
N VAL A 80 -8.32 -21.73 17.62
CA VAL A 80 -9.73 -21.81 17.91
C VAL A 80 -10.47 -21.26 16.70
N THR A 81 -11.26 -22.13 16.07
CA THR A 81 -12.07 -21.81 14.89
C THR A 81 -13.51 -21.61 15.34
N GLU A 82 -14.06 -20.44 15.07
CA GLU A 82 -15.44 -20.07 15.35
C GLU A 82 -16.17 -19.82 14.04
N ARG A 83 -17.35 -20.39 13.89
CA ARG A 83 -18.24 -20.07 12.78
C ARG A 83 -19.08 -18.85 13.16
N LEU A 84 -19.04 -17.81 12.35
CA LEU A 84 -19.85 -16.63 12.54
C LEU A 84 -20.97 -16.60 11.50
N ARG A 85 -22.19 -16.33 11.95
CA ARG A 85 -23.29 -15.90 11.08
C ARG A 85 -23.49 -14.42 11.25
N LEU A 86 -23.23 -13.68 10.19
CA LEU A 86 -23.23 -12.23 10.14
C LEU A 86 -24.46 -11.77 9.37
N LYS A 87 -25.19 -10.80 9.94
CA LYS A 87 -26.08 -9.97 9.13
C LYS A 87 -25.37 -8.69 8.78
N LEU A 88 -25.18 -8.46 7.48
CA LEU A 88 -24.44 -7.32 6.95
C LEU A 88 -25.37 -6.46 6.11
N ALA A 89 -25.53 -5.19 6.44
CA ALA A 89 -26.16 -4.24 5.55
C ALA A 89 -25.16 -3.82 4.46
N LEU A 90 -25.49 -4.05 3.19
CA LEU A 90 -24.74 -3.51 2.06
C LEU A 90 -25.03 -2.01 1.97
N GLU A 91 -24.11 -1.15 2.38
CA GLU A 91 -24.32 0.30 2.31
C GLU A 91 -24.14 0.81 0.87
N GLU A 92 -23.04 0.40 0.24
CA GLU A 92 -22.65 0.89 -1.10
C GLU A 92 -21.80 -0.15 -1.84
N THR A 93 -22.02 -0.27 -3.15
CA THR A 93 -21.11 -1.00 -4.06
C THR A 93 -20.20 0.03 -4.72
N LEU A 94 -18.98 0.18 -4.19
CA LEU A 94 -18.00 1.19 -4.63
C LEU A 94 -17.40 0.83 -6.00
N LYS A 95 -17.16 -0.46 -6.23
CA LYS A 95 -16.64 -1.01 -7.50
C LYS A 95 -17.37 -2.31 -7.84
N GLY A 96 -17.59 -2.54 -9.14
CA GLY A 96 -18.25 -3.75 -9.65
C GLY A 96 -19.78 -3.64 -9.67
N ARG A 97 -20.46 -4.76 -9.92
CA ARG A 97 -21.93 -4.82 -9.97
C ARG A 97 -22.44 -5.92 -9.06
N THR A 98 -23.39 -5.60 -8.20
CA THR A 98 -24.08 -6.57 -7.33
C THR A 98 -25.54 -6.73 -7.73
N THR A 99 -26.12 -7.91 -7.47
CA THR A 99 -27.56 -8.14 -7.65
C THR A 99 -28.40 -7.43 -6.59
N GLU A 100 -27.85 -7.27 -5.39
CA GLU A 100 -28.48 -6.64 -4.25
C GLU A 100 -28.25 -5.13 -4.29
N PRO A 101 -29.31 -4.31 -4.15
CA PRO A 101 -29.17 -2.86 -4.04
C PRO A 101 -28.61 -2.47 -2.66
N GLY A 102 -28.09 -1.25 -2.56
CA GLY A 102 -27.74 -0.63 -1.28
C GLY A 102 -28.92 -0.61 -0.30
N GLY A 103 -28.64 -0.83 0.98
CA GLY A 103 -29.59 -1.03 2.07
C GLY A 103 -30.02 -2.49 2.30
N THR A 104 -29.69 -3.42 1.39
CA THR A 104 -30.05 -4.83 1.56
C THR A 104 -29.28 -5.46 2.72
N VAL A 105 -29.99 -6.19 3.58
CA VAL A 105 -29.37 -6.99 4.64
C VAL A 105 -29.06 -8.39 4.10
N LEU A 106 -27.79 -8.76 4.16
CA LEU A 106 -27.21 -10.01 3.70
C LEU A 106 -27.00 -10.95 4.89
N ASP A 107 -27.21 -12.25 4.71
CA ASP A 107 -26.83 -13.28 5.67
C ASP A 107 -25.58 -13.99 5.14
N VAL A 108 -24.47 -13.91 5.88
CA VAL A 108 -23.17 -14.44 5.48
C VAL A 108 -22.62 -15.31 6.59
N GLU A 109 -22.26 -16.56 6.25
CA GLU A 109 -21.57 -17.47 7.16
C GLU A 109 -20.07 -17.45 6.85
N VAL A 110 -19.26 -17.16 7.86
CA VAL A 110 -17.79 -17.03 7.73
C VAL A 110 -17.08 -17.80 8.84
N LEU A 111 -15.81 -18.13 8.61
CA LEU A 111 -14.94 -18.72 9.62
C LEU A 111 -14.00 -17.66 10.18
N GLN A 112 -13.92 -17.62 11.51
CA GLN A 112 -12.98 -16.78 12.23
C GLN A 112 -12.04 -17.67 13.03
N HIS A 113 -10.75 -17.44 12.88
CA HIS A 113 -9.70 -18.12 13.63
C HIS A 113 -9.13 -17.15 14.67
N SER A 114 -8.80 -17.68 15.84
CA SER A 114 -8.17 -16.93 16.93
C SER A 114 -7.11 -17.76 17.65
N LEU A 115 -6.15 -17.06 18.27
CA LEU A 115 -5.14 -17.67 19.12
C LEU A 115 -5.43 -17.35 20.59
N PRO A 116 -5.69 -18.37 21.43
CA PRO A 116 -5.99 -18.14 22.85
C PRO A 116 -4.76 -17.68 23.64
N THR A 117 -3.56 -17.87 23.10
CA THR A 117 -2.28 -17.63 23.80
C THR A 117 -1.77 -16.20 23.69
N GLY A 118 -2.50 -15.31 23.00
CA GLY A 118 -2.06 -13.93 22.75
C GLY A 118 -0.80 -13.80 21.90
N ARG A 119 -0.31 -14.92 21.31
CA ARG A 119 0.81 -14.91 20.38
C ARG A 119 0.38 -14.21 19.09
N ILE A 120 1.23 -13.33 18.59
CA ILE A 120 1.05 -12.68 17.29
C ILE A 120 1.46 -13.69 16.21
N ALA A 121 0.49 -14.15 15.42
CA ALA A 121 0.75 -14.95 14.22
C ALA A 121 -0.30 -14.62 13.16
N ALA A 122 0.01 -14.88 11.90
CA ALA A 122 -0.96 -14.76 10.81
C ALA A 122 -2.09 -15.78 11.02
N LEU A 123 -3.33 -15.28 11.08
CA LEU A 123 -4.52 -16.11 11.24
C LEU A 123 -5.12 -16.41 9.85
N PRO A 124 -5.58 -17.65 9.59
CA PRO A 124 -6.18 -17.99 8.32
C PRO A 124 -7.56 -17.34 8.14
N GLY A 125 -7.91 -16.97 6.90
CA GLY A 125 -9.21 -16.36 6.56
C GLY A 125 -9.28 -14.85 6.81
N VAL A 126 -9.97 -14.12 5.92
CA VAL A 126 -9.99 -12.65 5.91
C VAL A 126 -10.73 -12.05 7.11
N TRP A 127 -11.70 -12.78 7.65
CA TRP A 127 -12.47 -12.39 8.83
C TRP A 127 -11.73 -12.61 10.15
N SER A 128 -10.58 -13.30 10.12
CA SER A 128 -9.75 -13.52 11.30
C SER A 128 -8.97 -12.26 11.69
N GLY A 129 -8.83 -12.03 13.00
CA GLY A 129 -8.20 -10.82 13.54
C GLY A 129 -9.11 -9.59 13.62
N TRP A 130 -10.32 -9.64 13.05
CA TRP A 130 -11.29 -8.56 13.13
C TRP A 130 -12.20 -8.69 14.36
N ASP A 131 -12.31 -7.64 15.16
CA ASP A 131 -13.33 -7.54 16.21
C ASP A 131 -14.68 -7.14 15.61
N VAL A 132 -15.40 -8.13 15.10
CA VAL A 132 -16.69 -7.92 14.41
C VAL A 132 -17.79 -7.68 15.44
N LYS A 133 -18.21 -6.43 15.58
CA LYS A 133 -19.32 -6.01 16.46
C LYS A 133 -20.43 -5.33 15.65
N PRO A 134 -21.70 -5.38 16.08
CA PRO A 134 -22.77 -4.56 15.50
C PRO A 134 -22.36 -3.08 15.42
N GLY A 135 -22.68 -2.43 14.29
CA GLY A 135 -22.28 -1.07 13.96
C GLY A 135 -20.92 -0.93 13.28
N THR A 136 -20.08 -1.98 13.28
CA THR A 136 -18.77 -1.92 12.60
C THR A 136 -18.97 -1.73 11.09
N ARG A 137 -18.31 -0.72 10.51
CA ARG A 137 -18.33 -0.44 9.08
C ARG A 137 -17.03 -0.89 8.44
N LEU A 138 -17.13 -1.70 7.38
CA LEU A 138 -16.00 -2.36 6.75
C LEU A 138 -16.05 -2.16 5.23
N ILE A 139 -14.87 -2.13 4.62
CA ILE A 139 -14.68 -2.21 3.18
C ILE A 139 -14.15 -3.60 2.86
N ALA A 140 -14.90 -4.33 2.04
CA ALA A 140 -14.51 -5.65 1.54
C ALA A 140 -13.97 -5.53 0.11
N PHE A 141 -12.80 -6.12 -0.10
CA PHE A 141 -12.18 -6.25 -1.42
C PHE A 141 -12.35 -7.69 -1.89
N CYS A 142 -13.10 -7.87 -2.97
CA CYS A 142 -13.48 -9.19 -3.48
C CYS A 142 -12.94 -9.40 -4.89
N VAL A 143 -12.59 -10.64 -5.20
CA VAL A 143 -12.17 -11.10 -6.53
C VAL A 143 -13.01 -12.30 -6.91
N GLY A 144 -13.70 -12.20 -8.04
CA GLY A 144 -14.59 -13.24 -8.55
C GLY A 144 -15.62 -12.71 -9.54
N ALA A 145 -16.31 -13.64 -10.20
CA ALA A 145 -17.39 -13.35 -11.17
C ALA A 145 -18.79 -13.40 -10.55
N GLU A 146 -18.89 -13.70 -9.25
CA GLU A 146 -20.17 -13.70 -8.54
C GLU A 146 -20.76 -12.28 -8.50
N LEU A 147 -22.09 -12.20 -8.65
CA LEU A 147 -22.83 -10.95 -8.56
C LEU A 147 -23.58 -10.82 -7.22
N SER A 148 -23.77 -11.91 -6.48
CA SER A 148 -24.37 -11.83 -5.16
C SER A 148 -23.36 -11.29 -4.15
N ALA A 149 -23.71 -10.17 -3.51
CA ALA A 149 -22.90 -9.55 -2.47
C ALA A 149 -22.61 -10.53 -1.31
N ALA A 150 -23.59 -11.35 -0.91
CA ALA A 150 -23.41 -12.35 0.14
C ALA A 150 -22.33 -13.39 -0.24
N LYS A 151 -22.33 -13.86 -1.49
CA LYS A 151 -21.32 -14.79 -1.99
C LYS A 151 -19.94 -14.14 -2.17
N LEU A 152 -19.89 -12.86 -2.54
CA LEU A 152 -18.64 -12.11 -2.66
C LEU A 152 -17.97 -11.90 -1.29
N LEU A 153 -18.77 -11.72 -0.22
CA LEU A 153 -18.29 -11.53 1.16
C LEU A 153 -17.85 -12.82 1.86
N ALA A 154 -18.13 -13.98 1.26
CA ALA A 154 -17.70 -15.29 1.73
C ALA A 154 -16.36 -15.71 1.11
N ASP A 155 -15.65 -16.61 1.79
CA ASP A 155 -14.47 -17.26 1.23
C ASP A 155 -14.85 -18.13 0.01
N PRO A 156 -14.00 -18.22 -1.02
CA PRO A 156 -12.68 -17.57 -1.16
C PRO A 156 -12.75 -16.21 -1.88
N ASN A 157 -13.94 -15.68 -2.17
CA ASN A 157 -14.09 -14.49 -3.01
C ASN A 157 -13.60 -13.22 -2.31
N ILE A 158 -13.80 -13.12 -1.00
CA ILE A 158 -13.24 -12.02 -0.21
C ILE A 158 -11.73 -12.20 -0.05
N GLN A 159 -10.97 -11.15 -0.33
CA GLN A 159 -9.50 -11.16 -0.31
C GLN A 159 -8.93 -10.28 0.79
N LYS A 160 -9.62 -9.19 1.15
CA LYS A 160 -9.21 -8.28 2.21
C LYS A 160 -10.41 -7.58 2.82
N LEU A 161 -10.33 -7.29 4.12
CA LEU A 161 -11.22 -6.39 4.84
C LEU A 161 -10.41 -5.22 5.39
N LYS A 162 -11.03 -4.04 5.45
CA LYS A 162 -10.52 -2.86 6.15
C LYS A 162 -11.62 -2.08 6.84
N GLY A 163 -11.25 -1.30 7.86
CA GLY A 163 -12.17 -0.39 8.52
C GLY A 163 -12.58 0.74 7.57
N ALA A 164 -13.88 1.02 7.46
CA ALA A 164 -14.34 2.07 6.56
C ALA A 164 -13.83 3.46 6.94
N GLN A 165 -13.66 3.73 8.24
CA GLN A 165 -13.13 5.01 8.71
C GLN A 165 -11.67 5.23 8.27
N GLU A 166 -10.89 4.16 8.17
CA GLU A 166 -9.46 4.22 7.84
C GLU A 166 -9.24 4.35 6.33
N SER A 167 -10.01 3.60 5.52
CA SER A 167 -9.66 3.40 4.10
C SER A 167 -10.64 4.02 3.10
N LEU A 168 -11.83 4.50 3.51
CA LEU A 168 -12.87 4.91 2.56
C LEU A 168 -12.44 6.12 1.71
N THR A 169 -11.76 7.10 2.30
CA THR A 169 -11.28 8.29 1.59
C THR A 169 -10.30 7.88 0.48
N GLY A 170 -9.27 7.11 0.81
CA GLY A 170 -8.31 6.58 -0.15
C GLY A 170 -8.96 5.72 -1.25
N VAL A 171 -9.86 4.81 -0.89
CA VAL A 171 -10.57 3.96 -1.86
C VAL A 171 -11.39 4.79 -2.84
N ARG A 172 -12.16 5.78 -2.35
CA ARG A 172 -12.96 6.66 -3.22
C ARG A 172 -12.09 7.54 -4.09
N LEU A 173 -10.96 8.04 -3.58
CA LEU A 173 -10.01 8.80 -4.36
C LEU A 173 -9.43 7.94 -5.50
N ALA A 174 -9.00 6.71 -5.21
CA ALA A 174 -8.50 5.78 -6.22
C ALA A 174 -9.54 5.48 -7.30
N LEU A 175 -10.76 5.14 -6.91
CA LEU A 175 -11.84 4.87 -7.87
C LEU A 175 -12.19 6.12 -8.68
N GLY A 176 -12.26 7.29 -8.05
CA GLY A 176 -12.45 8.56 -8.76
C GLY A 176 -11.32 8.86 -9.75
N ALA A 177 -10.08 8.49 -9.42
CA ALA A 177 -8.94 8.61 -10.29
C ALA A 177 -9.00 7.67 -11.50
N GLU A 178 -9.43 6.42 -11.28
CA GLU A 178 -9.67 5.44 -12.34
C GLU A 178 -10.78 5.90 -13.29
N GLY A 179 -11.95 6.28 -12.75
CA GLY A 179 -13.10 6.68 -13.56
C GLY A 179 -12.86 7.96 -14.36
N LYS A 180 -11.96 8.84 -13.90
CA LYS A 180 -11.58 10.06 -14.62
C LYS A 180 -10.31 9.91 -15.47
N ASN A 181 -9.67 8.73 -15.43
CA ASN A 181 -8.37 8.48 -16.04
C ASN A 181 -7.35 9.60 -15.72
N LEU A 182 -7.20 9.93 -14.43
CA LEU A 182 -6.33 11.03 -14.02
C LEU A 182 -4.89 10.84 -14.51
N SER A 183 -4.27 11.94 -14.93
CA SER A 183 -2.85 11.96 -15.24
C SER A 183 -2.01 11.77 -13.96
N PRO A 184 -0.74 11.34 -14.08
CA PRO A 184 0.16 11.24 -12.93
C PRO A 184 0.20 12.49 -12.04
N ASN A 185 0.30 13.67 -12.65
CA ASN A 185 0.31 14.94 -11.92
C ASN A 185 -1.02 15.22 -11.22
N ALA A 186 -2.15 14.97 -11.88
CA ALA A 186 -3.47 15.16 -11.26
C ALA A 186 -3.69 14.18 -10.09
N LEU A 187 -3.17 12.96 -10.18
CA LEU A 187 -3.20 12.00 -9.07
C LEU A 187 -2.32 12.45 -7.90
N LEU A 188 -1.12 12.96 -8.17
CA LEU A 188 -0.24 13.58 -7.16
C LEU A 188 -0.92 14.75 -6.44
N ASP A 189 -1.53 15.68 -7.20
CA ASP A 189 -2.23 16.84 -6.65
C ASP A 189 -3.42 16.42 -5.78
N ALA A 190 -4.17 15.41 -6.22
CA ALA A 190 -5.31 14.90 -5.45
C ALA A 190 -4.86 14.19 -4.18
N ALA A 191 -3.80 13.38 -4.24
CA ALA A 191 -3.22 12.74 -3.05
C ALA A 191 -2.67 13.77 -2.05
N ALA A 192 -2.02 14.83 -2.54
CA ALA A 192 -1.51 15.92 -1.72
C ALA A 192 -2.61 16.74 -1.02
N SER A 193 -3.83 16.72 -1.54
CA SER A 193 -4.97 17.44 -0.97
C SER A 193 -5.63 16.67 0.18
N GLU A 194 -5.47 15.34 0.21
CA GLU A 194 -6.10 14.44 1.19
C GLU A 194 -5.06 13.73 2.08
N SER A 195 -3.80 14.18 2.10
CA SER A 195 -2.63 13.44 2.61
C SER A 195 -2.73 12.88 4.03
N ALA A 196 -3.52 13.52 4.90
CA ALA A 196 -3.74 13.08 6.28
C ALA A 196 -4.69 11.86 6.40
N GLU A 197 -5.56 11.65 5.40
CA GLU A 197 -6.64 10.67 5.40
C GLU A 197 -6.35 9.46 4.50
N LEU A 198 -5.16 9.40 3.90
CA LEU A 198 -4.74 8.31 3.01
C LEU A 198 -4.02 7.22 3.82
N ASP A 199 -4.28 5.97 3.47
CA ASP A 199 -3.75 4.80 4.18
C ASP A 199 -2.83 3.96 3.28
N GLU A 200 -2.33 2.84 3.81
CA GLU A 200 -1.45 1.95 3.07
C GLU A 200 -2.10 1.33 1.82
N LEU A 201 -3.43 1.16 1.80
CA LEU A 201 -4.12 0.64 0.61
C LEU A 201 -4.07 1.65 -0.54
N PHE A 202 -4.25 2.93 -0.23
CA PHE A 202 -4.10 3.97 -1.22
C PHE A 202 -2.62 4.13 -1.64
N ALA A 203 -1.66 3.97 -0.73
CA ALA A 203 -0.23 3.98 -1.09
C ALA A 203 0.13 2.91 -2.13
N ASP A 204 -0.33 1.67 -1.95
CA ASP A 204 -0.15 0.58 -2.92
C ASP A 204 -0.74 0.92 -4.29
N TYR A 205 -1.97 1.45 -4.29
CA TYR A 205 -2.63 1.91 -5.52
C TYR A 205 -1.83 3.03 -6.20
N PHE A 206 -1.46 4.04 -5.42
CA PHE A 206 -0.78 5.23 -5.88
C PHE A 206 0.55 4.88 -6.53
N TRP A 207 1.35 4.04 -5.89
CA TRP A 207 2.62 3.59 -6.46
C TRP A 207 2.41 2.71 -7.70
N CYS A 208 1.46 1.77 -7.71
CA CYS A 208 1.16 0.98 -8.91
C CYS A 208 0.84 1.83 -10.14
N ARG A 209 0.29 3.04 -9.95
CA ARG A 209 -0.01 3.98 -11.04
C ARG A 209 1.18 4.86 -11.42
N LEU A 210 2.02 5.21 -10.46
CA LEU A 210 3.10 6.17 -10.65
C LEU A 210 4.49 5.55 -10.84
N GLU A 211 4.68 4.27 -10.53
CA GLU A 211 5.98 3.58 -10.59
C GLU A 211 6.66 3.77 -11.94
N ALA A 212 6.05 3.28 -13.02
CA ALA A 212 6.67 3.38 -14.35
C ALA A 212 6.89 4.85 -14.81
N PRO A 213 5.93 5.78 -14.66
CA PRO A 213 6.19 7.20 -14.90
C PRO A 213 7.32 7.80 -14.06
N ALA A 214 7.36 7.52 -12.76
CA ALA A 214 8.35 8.07 -11.82
C ALA A 214 9.75 7.52 -12.10
N LEU A 215 9.89 6.22 -12.33
CA LEU A 215 11.18 5.62 -12.65
C LEU A 215 11.71 6.11 -14.01
N LYS A 216 10.82 6.45 -14.94
CA LYS A 216 11.20 7.00 -16.25
C LYS A 216 11.53 8.50 -16.23
N ASP A 217 10.78 9.28 -15.46
CA ASP A 217 10.89 10.75 -15.41
C ASP A 217 11.24 11.23 -14.00
N PHE A 218 12.41 11.86 -13.88
CA PHE A 218 12.92 12.37 -12.61
C PHE A 218 11.98 13.43 -11.98
N LYS A 219 11.29 14.25 -12.77
CA LYS A 219 10.36 15.25 -12.20
C LYS A 219 9.18 14.59 -11.49
N THR A 220 8.63 13.54 -12.09
CA THR A 220 7.56 12.75 -11.46
C THR A 220 8.07 12.05 -10.20
N PHE A 221 9.29 11.48 -10.23
CA PHE A 221 9.91 10.90 -9.03
C PHE A 221 10.11 11.93 -7.92
N ASP A 222 10.64 13.10 -8.24
CA ASP A 222 10.83 14.18 -7.27
C ASP A 222 9.51 14.65 -6.66
N ALA A 223 8.43 14.73 -7.46
CA ALA A 223 7.10 15.05 -6.97
C ALA A 223 6.56 14.00 -5.98
N VAL A 224 6.79 12.70 -6.24
CA VAL A 224 6.46 11.62 -5.29
C VAL A 224 7.28 11.77 -4.01
N ALA A 225 8.58 12.02 -4.11
CA ALA A 225 9.44 12.23 -2.94
C ALA A 225 9.00 13.45 -2.11
N ASN A 226 8.60 14.54 -2.76
CA ASN A 226 8.09 15.74 -2.11
C ASN A 226 6.74 15.47 -1.40
N LEU A 227 5.88 14.61 -1.95
CA LEU A 227 4.66 14.17 -1.28
C LEU A 227 4.99 13.39 0.01
N ILE A 228 5.97 12.49 -0.04
CA ILE A 228 6.40 11.69 1.12
C ILE A 228 6.99 12.57 2.24
N GLU A 229 7.67 13.65 1.89
CA GLU A 229 8.28 14.60 2.86
C GLU A 229 7.26 15.48 3.58
N ARG A 230 5.98 15.36 3.27
CA ARG A 230 4.95 16.18 3.89
C ARG A 230 4.75 15.79 5.35
N PRO A 231 4.76 16.76 6.29
CA PRO A 231 4.60 16.48 7.71
C PRO A 231 3.19 16.02 8.08
N ASP A 232 2.19 16.32 7.24
CA ASP A 232 0.78 15.97 7.41
C ASP A 232 0.40 14.66 6.70
N LEU A 233 1.37 13.93 6.15
CA LEU A 233 1.13 12.62 5.56
C LEU A 233 0.86 11.59 6.65
N SER A 234 -0.12 10.71 6.44
CA SER A 234 -0.39 9.63 7.40
C SER A 234 0.84 8.72 7.55
N PRO A 235 1.14 8.23 8.77
CA PRO A 235 2.29 7.34 8.99
C PRO A 235 2.23 6.05 8.16
N SER A 236 1.06 5.41 8.04
CA SER A 236 0.92 4.16 7.28
C SER A 236 1.08 4.36 5.78
N PHE A 237 0.56 5.46 5.23
CA PHE A 237 0.78 5.83 3.83
C PHE A 237 2.26 6.12 3.56
N CYS A 238 2.91 6.88 4.44
CA CYS A 238 4.34 7.19 4.35
C CYS A 238 5.19 5.91 4.35
N ALA A 239 4.99 5.02 5.33
CA ALA A 239 5.76 3.78 5.46
C ALA A 239 5.58 2.88 4.23
N MET A 240 4.34 2.64 3.80
CA MET A 240 4.07 1.76 2.65
C MET A 240 4.64 2.32 1.35
N LEU A 241 4.49 3.63 1.13
CA LEU A 241 4.99 4.26 -0.09
C LEU A 241 6.53 4.29 -0.13
N LEU A 242 7.19 4.50 1.02
CA LEU A 242 8.65 4.41 1.11
C LEU A 242 9.17 3.02 0.79
N ASP A 243 8.57 1.99 1.39
CA ASP A 243 8.95 0.60 1.14
C ASP A 243 8.78 0.24 -0.34
N SER A 244 7.65 0.63 -0.94
CA SER A 244 7.34 0.41 -2.35
C SER A 244 8.35 1.11 -3.29
N VAL A 245 8.65 2.38 -3.04
CA VAL A 245 9.63 3.15 -3.84
C VAL A 245 11.02 2.52 -3.75
N ASN A 246 11.44 2.16 -2.52
CA ASN A 246 12.74 1.55 -2.27
C ASN A 246 12.85 0.18 -2.96
N ALA A 247 11.82 -0.67 -2.85
CA ALA A 247 11.77 -1.98 -3.48
C ALA A 247 11.85 -1.89 -5.01
N SER A 248 11.09 -0.97 -5.63
CA SER A 248 11.12 -0.77 -7.09
C SER A 248 12.47 -0.29 -7.60
N LEU A 249 13.16 0.59 -6.87
CA LEU A 249 14.52 1.01 -7.23
C LEU A 249 15.52 -0.13 -7.05
N ALA A 250 15.43 -0.91 -5.97
CA ALA A 250 16.29 -2.06 -5.74
C ALA A 250 16.10 -3.18 -6.77
N ALA A 251 14.88 -3.36 -7.28
CA ALA A 251 14.55 -4.35 -8.31
C ALA A 251 14.89 -3.90 -9.74
N SER A 252 15.19 -2.61 -9.94
CA SER A 252 15.46 -2.06 -11.27
C SER A 252 16.91 -2.31 -11.71
N ASP A 253 17.10 -2.94 -12.87
CA ASP A 253 18.44 -3.23 -13.42
C ASP A 253 19.25 -1.96 -13.72
N THR A 254 18.57 -0.87 -14.07
CA THR A 254 19.20 0.42 -14.40
C THR A 254 18.43 1.56 -13.76
N VAL A 255 18.91 2.04 -12.62
CA VAL A 255 18.37 3.23 -11.96
C VAL A 255 19.30 4.42 -12.25
N PRO A 256 18.79 5.54 -12.78
CA PRO A 256 19.59 6.75 -12.90
C PRO A 256 20.09 7.21 -11.52
N ALA A 257 21.37 7.58 -11.41
CA ALA A 257 21.96 8.01 -10.13
C ALA A 257 21.18 9.15 -9.46
N GLY A 258 20.55 10.03 -10.24
CA GLY A 258 19.68 11.10 -9.72
C GLY A 258 18.54 10.58 -8.84
N HIS A 259 17.88 9.48 -9.21
CA HIS A 259 16.80 8.88 -8.42
C HIS A 259 17.33 8.31 -7.10
N VAL A 260 18.46 7.60 -7.15
CA VAL A 260 19.13 7.05 -5.95
C VAL A 260 19.52 8.18 -4.99
N HIS A 261 20.17 9.23 -5.50
CA HIS A 261 20.58 10.38 -4.69
C HIS A 261 19.36 11.08 -4.07
N ARG A 262 18.29 11.26 -4.85
CA ARG A 262 17.06 11.88 -4.36
C ARG A 262 16.37 11.06 -3.28
N LEU A 263 16.35 9.73 -3.40
CA LEU A 263 15.82 8.82 -2.37
C LEU A 263 16.68 8.88 -1.09
N ALA A 264 18.00 8.91 -1.20
CA ALA A 264 18.87 9.07 -0.02
C ALA A 264 18.57 10.40 0.70
N VAL A 265 18.44 11.50 -0.05
CA VAL A 265 18.06 12.80 0.51
C VAL A 265 16.67 12.79 1.15
N LEU A 266 15.70 12.09 0.53
CA LEU A 266 14.37 11.86 1.10
C LEU A 266 14.47 11.21 2.48
N PHE A 267 15.19 10.08 2.57
CA PHE A 267 15.41 9.37 3.84
C PHE A 267 16.03 10.26 4.92
N PHE A 268 17.05 11.05 4.58
CA PHE A 268 17.64 12.00 5.54
C PHE A 268 16.68 13.10 5.98
N ARG A 269 15.83 13.61 5.07
CA ARG A 269 14.80 14.59 5.43
C ARG A 269 13.76 13.98 6.36
N LEU A 270 13.34 12.75 6.12
CA LEU A 270 12.41 12.03 7.00
C LEU A 270 12.98 11.79 8.40
N CYS A 271 14.26 11.48 8.53
CA CYS A 271 14.93 11.40 9.84
C CYS A 271 14.86 12.73 10.62
N ALA A 272 14.73 13.87 9.94
CA ALA A 272 14.55 15.18 10.57
C ALA A 272 13.08 15.49 10.92
N LEU A 273 12.12 14.77 10.34
CA LEU A 273 10.68 14.95 10.60
C LEU A 273 10.24 14.10 11.78
N LYS A 274 9.66 14.75 12.79
CA LYS A 274 9.15 14.08 13.99
C LYS A 274 7.93 13.19 13.70
N THR A 275 7.12 13.56 12.70
CA THR A 275 5.91 12.81 12.32
C THR A 275 6.25 11.49 11.63
N ALA A 276 7.46 11.37 11.05
CA ALA A 276 7.95 10.15 10.40
C ALA A 276 8.70 9.22 11.37
N ARG A 277 8.54 9.37 12.69
CA ARG A 277 9.32 8.62 13.69
C ARG A 277 9.19 7.10 13.53
N GLU A 278 8.03 6.61 13.11
CA GLU A 278 7.76 5.18 12.96
C GLU A 278 8.65 4.50 11.91
N VAL A 279 9.16 5.25 10.92
CA VAL A 279 10.05 4.72 9.87
C VAL A 279 11.53 5.03 10.11
N HIS A 280 11.88 5.72 11.20
CA HIS A 280 13.27 6.14 11.44
C HIS A 280 14.22 4.94 11.60
N ASP A 281 13.78 3.89 12.27
CA ASP A 281 14.62 2.73 12.54
C ASP A 281 14.87 1.93 11.26
N ASP A 282 13.85 1.72 10.42
CA ASP A 282 14.00 1.08 9.11
C ASP A 282 14.90 1.91 8.18
N ILE A 283 14.73 3.23 8.19
CA ILE A 283 15.58 4.13 7.40
C ILE A 283 17.05 4.04 7.83
N VAL A 284 17.32 4.13 9.13
CA VAL A 284 18.69 4.19 9.67
C VAL A 284 19.37 2.83 9.64
N GLY A 285 18.66 1.76 10.00
CA GLY A 285 19.22 0.42 10.15
C GLY A 285 19.15 -0.45 8.90
N THR A 286 18.38 -0.06 7.88
CA THR A 286 18.21 -0.90 6.68
C THR A 286 18.30 -0.10 5.39
N TYR A 287 17.47 0.93 5.20
CA TYR A 287 17.37 1.57 3.89
C TYR A 287 18.60 2.43 3.54
N LEU A 288 19.06 3.30 4.44
CA LEU A 288 20.24 4.14 4.17
C LEU A 288 21.53 3.32 4.03
N PRO A 289 21.86 2.36 4.92
CA PRO A 289 23.07 1.56 4.78
C PRO A 289 23.12 0.80 3.45
N ALA A 290 21.99 0.20 3.05
CA ALA A 290 21.87 -0.49 1.78
C ALA A 290 22.00 0.47 0.59
N LEU A 291 21.26 1.58 0.57
CA LEU A 291 21.25 2.53 -0.55
C LEU A 291 22.60 3.24 -0.76
N LEU A 292 23.36 3.43 0.33
CA LEU A 292 24.67 4.08 0.30
C LEU A 292 25.83 3.09 0.14
N HIS A 293 25.54 1.79 0.05
CA HIS A 293 26.49 0.68 -0.02
C HIS A 293 27.49 0.67 1.17
N LEU A 294 27.01 0.97 2.38
CA LEU A 294 27.85 0.99 3.59
C LEU A 294 28.13 -0.41 4.15
N GLU A 295 27.30 -1.39 3.80
CA GLU A 295 27.37 -2.76 4.30
C GLU A 295 27.89 -3.77 3.27
N ASP A 296 27.95 -3.40 1.99
CA ASP A 296 28.39 -4.30 0.93
C ASP A 296 29.90 -4.16 0.70
N PRO A 297 30.73 -5.17 1.03
CA PRO A 297 32.17 -5.11 0.83
C PRO A 297 32.59 -5.16 -0.64
N ASP A 298 31.70 -5.60 -1.54
CA ASP A 298 31.97 -5.73 -2.97
C ASP A 298 31.61 -4.45 -3.74
N GLU A 299 30.90 -3.50 -3.12
CA GLU A 299 30.49 -2.24 -3.73
C GLU A 299 31.23 -1.05 -3.10
N THR A 300 31.51 -0.01 -3.90
CA THR A 300 32.12 1.21 -3.36
C THR A 300 31.01 2.08 -2.76
N PRO A 301 31.14 2.51 -1.49
CA PRO A 301 30.20 3.45 -0.89
C PRO A 301 30.03 4.71 -1.73
N LEU A 302 28.80 5.18 -1.86
CA LEU A 302 28.52 6.47 -2.49
C LEU A 302 29.21 7.60 -1.73
N LYS A 303 29.64 8.68 -2.38
CA LYS A 303 30.22 9.82 -1.66
C LYS A 303 29.13 10.80 -1.22
N PRO A 304 29.22 11.40 -0.01
CA PRO A 304 28.29 12.45 0.38
C PRO A 304 28.23 13.61 -0.62
N SER A 305 29.36 13.98 -1.24
CA SER A 305 29.41 15.04 -2.25
C SER A 305 28.61 14.71 -3.53
N GLU A 306 28.41 13.44 -3.84
CA GLU A 306 27.63 12.98 -4.98
C GLU A 306 26.13 12.99 -4.63
N VAL A 307 25.78 12.42 -3.48
CA VAL A 307 24.40 12.35 -2.97
C VAL A 307 23.79 13.74 -2.76
N PHE A 308 24.54 14.65 -2.13
CA PHE A 308 24.05 15.98 -1.78
C PHE A 308 24.39 17.06 -2.81
N LYS A 309 24.87 16.68 -4.01
CA LYS A 309 25.29 17.64 -5.04
C LYS A 309 24.22 18.68 -5.36
N ASP A 310 22.98 18.22 -5.54
CA ASP A 310 21.83 19.07 -5.88
C ASP A 310 21.08 19.58 -4.63
N TYR A 311 21.48 19.10 -3.45
CA TYR A 311 20.86 19.41 -2.15
C TYR A 311 21.90 19.75 -1.06
N PRO A 312 22.79 20.73 -1.29
CA PRO A 312 23.95 20.96 -0.42
C PRO A 312 23.55 21.36 1.01
N THR A 313 22.39 21.99 1.19
CA THR A 313 21.87 22.38 2.51
C THR A 313 21.36 21.21 3.34
N ASP A 314 21.09 20.05 2.72
CA ASP A 314 20.55 18.90 3.44
C ASP A 314 21.64 18.06 4.12
N ARG A 315 22.89 18.09 3.66
CA ARG A 315 24.02 17.41 4.35
C ARG A 315 24.18 17.83 5.83
N PRO A 316 24.29 19.13 6.17
CA PRO A 316 24.37 19.54 7.58
C PRO A 316 23.08 19.27 8.37
N ARG A 317 21.91 19.24 7.71
CA ARG A 317 20.63 18.88 8.36
C ARG A 317 20.58 17.39 8.69
N ALA A 318 21.03 16.54 7.79
CA ALA A 318 21.17 15.10 7.99
C ALA A 318 22.08 14.79 9.19
N LEU A 319 23.26 15.43 9.25
CA LEU A 319 24.17 15.33 10.40
C LEU A 319 23.49 15.70 11.71
N LYS A 320 22.73 16.81 11.73
CA LYS A 320 22.02 17.26 12.93
C LYS A 320 20.91 16.28 13.34
N ALA A 321 20.15 15.78 12.38
CA ALA A 321 19.06 14.82 12.63
C ALA A 321 19.61 13.52 13.22
N LEU A 322 20.65 12.94 12.61
CA LEU A 322 21.26 11.69 13.08
C LEU A 322 21.98 11.85 14.42
N ALA A 323 22.67 12.96 14.68
CA ALA A 323 23.24 13.21 16.01
C ALA A 323 22.17 13.27 17.12
N GLY A 324 20.95 13.67 16.75
CA GLY A 324 19.77 13.67 17.61
C GLY A 324 19.01 12.34 17.65
N TYR A 325 19.39 11.33 16.88
CA TYR A 325 18.70 10.04 16.79
C TYR A 325 18.79 9.26 18.11
N ARG A 326 17.69 8.62 18.50
CA ARG A 326 17.51 7.90 19.78
C ARG A 326 16.74 6.59 19.62
N GLY A 327 16.65 6.07 18.40
CA GLY A 327 16.02 4.76 18.13
C GLY A 327 16.99 3.61 18.34
N ASP A 328 16.55 2.40 18.00
CA ASP A 328 17.28 1.17 18.32
C ASP A 328 18.52 0.94 17.43
N GLN A 329 18.66 1.71 16.35
CA GLN A 329 19.74 1.60 15.36
C GLN A 329 20.87 2.61 15.59
N ALA A 330 21.24 2.86 16.84
CA ALA A 330 22.20 3.91 17.21
C ALA A 330 23.61 3.69 16.61
N ASP A 331 24.04 2.43 16.48
CA ASP A 331 25.34 2.08 15.90
C ASP A 331 25.38 2.42 14.39
N TYR A 332 24.29 2.13 13.67
CA TYR A 332 24.13 2.52 12.27
C TYR A 332 24.08 4.03 12.09
N ALA A 333 23.38 4.74 12.97
CA ALA A 333 23.39 6.21 12.95
C ALA A 333 24.81 6.77 13.10
N ALA A 334 25.64 6.20 13.97
CA ALA A 334 27.04 6.60 14.13
C ALA A 334 27.87 6.35 12.87
N GLN A 335 27.72 5.18 12.25
CA GLN A 335 28.38 4.86 10.97
C GLN A 335 28.00 5.84 9.86
N ILE A 336 26.71 6.19 9.75
CA ILE A 336 26.23 7.14 8.74
C ILE A 336 26.74 8.56 9.03
N ILE A 337 26.84 8.96 10.30
CA ILE A 337 27.44 10.26 10.69
C ILE A 337 28.91 10.34 10.26
N ASP A 338 29.68 9.27 10.44
CA ASP A 338 31.08 9.24 10.02
C ASP A 338 31.21 9.25 8.50
N TRP A 339 30.34 8.53 7.79
CA TRP A 339 30.23 8.62 6.34
C TRP A 339 29.90 10.05 5.86
N LEU A 340 29.04 10.77 6.59
CA LEU A 340 28.63 12.14 6.24
C LEU A 340 29.73 13.19 6.43
N ARG A 341 30.88 12.89 7.05
CA ARG A 341 31.98 13.84 7.33
C ARG A 341 33.03 13.82 6.21
#